data_AF-A0A411E9Z4-F1
#
_entry.id   AF-A0A411E9Z4-F1
#
_cell.length_a   1.000
_cell.length_b   1.000
_cell.length_c   1.000
_cell.angle_alpha   90.00
_cell.angle_beta   90.00
_cell.angle_gamma   90.00
#
_symmetry.space_group_name_H-M   'P 1'
#
loop_
_entity.id
_entity.type
_entity.pdbx_description
1 polymer ?
#
loop_
_entity_poly.entity_id
_entity_poly.type
_entity_poly.pdbx_seq_one_letter_code
_entity_poly.pdbx_strand_id
1 'polypeptide(L)'
;MGALVEIGNSTELNGKDPTFEIVTSYQFAKPDPRRKIVGFEIEDEEIQEEVEEVSKEKKLSRKERKALALLAEKEKQDSIIAVQKRDSVALAKRRAEEEESQRAAAELERKKDSVAAVAMRNDEEAKKEQVVEPQQGERFEEAVLTEDIRPGFYLIVNVFGTQRYYNSFMETLRKRGLEPKSFYRTQRKLNYVYLRRYDTMGEARKARDSRFNGKYSDAIWIFRVRVE
;
A
#
# COMPACT_ATOMS: atom_id res chain seq x y z
N MET A 1 20.22 -52.62 29.35
CA MET A 1 20.65 -51.27 28.93
C MET A 1 19.40 -50.42 28.79
N GLY A 2 19.44 -49.15 29.19
CA GLY A 2 18.35 -48.20 29.03
C GLY A 2 18.80 -47.03 28.17
N ALA A 3 17.86 -46.37 27.49
CA ALA A 3 18.09 -45.13 26.77
C ALA A 3 17.37 -43.99 27.50
N LEU A 4 18.05 -42.88 27.70
CA LEU A 4 17.48 -41.63 28.19
C LEU A 4 17.34 -40.69 26.99
N VAL A 5 16.16 -40.09 26.82
CA VAL A 5 15.92 -39.04 25.82
C VAL A 5 15.29 -37.87 26.55
N GLU A 6 15.93 -36.72 26.45
CA GLU A 6 15.63 -35.51 27.21
C GLU A 6 15.37 -34.38 26.21
N ILE A 7 14.23 -33.69 26.33
CA ILE A 7 13.81 -32.61 25.42
C ILE A 7 13.32 -31.45 26.30
N GLY A 8 14.21 -30.46 26.48
CA GLY A 8 14.06 -29.34 27.41
C GLY A 8 13.16 -28.21 26.92
N ASN A 9 12.37 -27.59 27.83
CA ASN A 9 11.29 -26.62 27.54
C ASN A 9 10.80 -26.01 28.92
N SER A 10 11.00 -24.73 29.30
CA SER A 10 10.71 -24.12 30.65
C SER A 10 9.70 -22.93 30.70
N THR A 11 8.53 -23.01 31.40
CA THR A 11 7.36 -22.08 31.25
C THR A 11 7.00 -21.39 32.56
N GLU A 12 7.36 -20.11 32.70
CA GLU A 12 6.61 -19.19 33.58
C GLU A 12 6.11 -17.99 32.77
N LEU A 13 4.78 -17.84 32.71
CA LEU A 13 4.08 -16.84 31.90
C LEU A 13 4.06 -15.47 32.59
N ASN A 14 5.20 -14.80 32.71
CA ASN A 14 5.20 -13.33 32.91
C ASN A 14 6.45 -12.56 32.40
N GLY A 15 7.38 -13.21 31.69
CA GLY A 15 8.53 -12.53 31.11
C GLY A 15 9.24 -13.36 30.05
N LYS A 16 9.00 -13.02 28.77
CA LYS A 16 9.61 -13.55 27.53
C LYS A 16 9.86 -15.07 27.47
N ASP A 17 9.03 -15.72 26.64
CA ASP A 17 9.23 -17.03 26.02
C ASP A 17 9.27 -18.25 26.97
N PRO A 18 8.10 -18.74 27.39
CA PRO A 18 7.95 -19.85 28.31
C PRO A 18 7.65 -21.18 27.54
N THR A 19 8.10 -22.33 28.05
CA THR A 19 8.19 -23.65 27.35
C THR A 19 7.92 -24.89 28.30
N PHE A 20 7.54 -26.14 27.94
CA PHE A 20 7.13 -27.24 28.92
C PHE A 20 7.93 -28.60 28.93
N GLU A 21 8.67 -28.97 30.01
CA GLU A 21 9.51 -30.20 30.14
C GLU A 21 8.74 -31.47 30.55
N ILE A 22 9.02 -32.59 29.88
CA ILE A 22 8.39 -33.89 30.15
C ILE A 22 9.46 -35.00 30.11
N VAL A 23 9.67 -35.66 31.26
CA VAL A 23 10.59 -36.81 31.37
C VAL A 23 9.78 -38.10 31.43
N THR A 24 10.13 -39.07 30.58
CA THR A 24 9.56 -40.42 30.61
C THR A 24 10.69 -41.44 30.56
N SER A 25 10.69 -42.40 31.48
CA SER A 25 11.62 -43.54 31.47
C SER A 25 10.85 -44.84 31.23
N TYR A 26 11.45 -45.75 30.48
CA TYR A 26 10.86 -47.06 30.18
C TYR A 26 11.91 -48.15 30.30
N GLN A 27 11.69 -49.11 31.20
CA GLN A 27 12.69 -50.12 31.56
C GLN A 27 12.37 -51.48 30.94
N PHE A 28 13.09 -51.81 29.86
CA PHE A 28 13.04 -53.14 29.25
C PHE A 28 13.90 -54.14 30.06
N ALA A 29 13.35 -54.63 31.16
CA ALA A 29 13.86 -55.79 31.89
C ALA A 29 12.69 -56.72 32.23
N LYS A 30 12.87 -58.04 32.03
CA LYS A 30 11.92 -59.03 32.55
C LYS A 30 12.04 -59.04 34.08
N PRO A 31 10.93 -59.05 34.85
CA PRO A 31 11.00 -59.09 36.31
C PRO A 31 11.66 -60.40 36.76
N ASP A 32 12.72 -60.31 37.56
CA ASP A 32 13.42 -61.47 38.13
C ASP A 32 12.61 -62.03 39.31
N PRO A 33 12.10 -63.27 39.26
CA PRO A 33 11.22 -63.84 40.28
C PRO A 33 11.94 -64.25 41.58
N ARG A 34 13.19 -63.84 41.81
CA ARG A 34 14.05 -64.33 42.91
C ARG A 34 14.14 -63.44 44.14
N ARG A 35 13.08 -62.68 44.45
CA ARG A 35 12.88 -62.08 45.78
C ARG A 35 11.77 -62.82 46.54
N LYS A 36 12.07 -64.04 47.00
CA LYS A 36 11.33 -64.66 48.10
C LYS A 36 11.83 -64.08 49.43
N ILE A 37 10.93 -63.43 50.16
CA ILE A 37 11.09 -63.17 51.59
C ILE A 37 10.05 -64.06 52.29
N VAL A 38 10.41 -64.67 53.40
CA VAL A 38 9.70 -65.84 53.97
C VAL A 38 8.90 -65.42 55.20
N GLY A 39 7.68 -65.95 55.31
CA GLY A 39 6.90 -65.99 56.56
C GLY A 39 5.79 -64.94 56.62
N PHE A 40 4.54 -65.39 56.46
CA PHE A 40 3.51 -65.43 57.50
C PHE A 40 2.36 -66.31 56.99
N GLU A 41 1.92 -67.28 57.79
CA GLU A 41 0.66 -68.00 57.54
C GLU A 41 -0.49 -67.10 57.97
N ILE A 42 -1.39 -66.79 57.04
CA ILE A 42 -2.71 -66.18 57.28
C ILE A 42 -3.68 -66.89 56.33
N GLU A 43 -4.87 -67.22 56.82
CA GLU A 43 -5.81 -68.12 56.14
C GLU A 43 -6.49 -67.45 54.91
N ASP A 44 -6.37 -68.09 53.74
CA ASP A 44 -6.88 -67.61 52.44
C ASP A 44 -8.43 -67.75 52.27
N GLU A 45 -9.22 -67.38 53.27
CA GLU A 45 -10.71 -67.38 53.16
C GLU A 45 -11.34 -66.00 52.86
N GLU A 46 -10.68 -64.86 53.17
CA GLU A 46 -11.29 -63.52 52.96
C GLU A 46 -11.06 -62.90 51.56
N ILE A 47 -10.21 -63.49 50.70
CA ILE A 47 -9.86 -62.89 49.39
C ILE A 47 -10.96 -63.10 48.31
N GLN A 48 -11.99 -63.92 48.57
CA GLN A 48 -12.98 -64.27 47.54
C GLN A 48 -14.07 -63.22 47.29
N GLU A 49 -14.42 -62.37 48.26
CA GLU A 49 -15.52 -61.40 48.08
C GLU A 49 -15.11 -60.17 47.24
N GLU A 50 -13.91 -59.60 47.46
CA GLU A 50 -13.48 -58.37 46.79
C GLU A 50 -13.21 -58.57 45.28
N VAL A 51 -12.80 -59.78 44.87
CA VAL A 51 -12.56 -60.12 43.45
C VAL A 51 -13.88 -60.31 42.68
N GLU A 52 -14.96 -60.75 43.35
CA GLU A 52 -16.27 -60.88 42.70
C GLU A 52 -16.93 -59.52 42.43
N GLU A 53 -16.77 -58.54 43.31
CA GLU A 53 -17.41 -57.22 43.16
C GLU A 53 -16.82 -56.44 41.97
N VAL A 54 -15.50 -56.44 41.81
CA VAL A 54 -14.80 -55.88 40.64
C VAL A 54 -15.19 -56.58 39.32
N SER A 55 -15.66 -57.84 39.38
CA SER A 55 -16.08 -58.59 38.19
C SER A 55 -17.47 -58.21 37.66
N LYS A 56 -18.35 -57.63 38.51
CA LYS A 56 -19.75 -57.33 38.19
C LYS A 56 -19.91 -56.01 37.40
N GLU A 57 -18.99 -55.05 37.54
CA GLU A 57 -19.08 -53.75 36.86
C GLU A 57 -18.74 -53.74 35.35
N LYS A 58 -18.21 -54.82 34.76
CA LYS A 58 -17.68 -54.83 33.38
C LYS A 58 -18.40 -55.71 32.36
N LYS A 59 -19.70 -55.96 32.54
CA LYS A 59 -20.58 -56.57 31.51
C LYS A 59 -21.68 -55.63 30.99
N LEU A 60 -21.29 -54.38 30.70
CA LEU A 60 -22.12 -53.43 29.95
C LEU A 60 -22.66 -54.11 28.67
N SER A 61 -23.98 -54.11 28.50
CA SER A 61 -24.69 -54.84 27.45
C SER A 61 -24.23 -54.40 26.06
N ARG A 62 -24.31 -55.32 25.07
CA ARG A 62 -24.01 -55.00 23.66
C ARG A 62 -24.89 -53.85 23.13
N LYS A 63 -26.06 -53.61 23.73
CA LYS A 63 -26.92 -52.43 23.42
C LYS A 63 -26.34 -51.13 24.00
N GLU A 64 -25.94 -51.14 25.26
CA GLU A 64 -25.43 -49.96 25.99
C GLU A 64 -24.08 -49.49 25.43
N ARG A 65 -23.17 -50.41 25.12
CA ARG A 65 -21.89 -50.10 24.46
C ARG A 65 -22.09 -49.44 23.08
N LYS A 66 -23.14 -49.84 22.35
CA LYS A 66 -23.52 -49.21 21.07
C LYS A 66 -24.13 -47.83 21.28
N ALA A 67 -24.98 -47.65 22.29
CA ALA A 67 -25.58 -46.35 22.61
C ALA A 67 -24.52 -45.32 22.99
N LEU A 68 -23.55 -45.70 23.85
CA LEU A 68 -22.43 -44.84 24.24
C LEU A 68 -21.55 -44.46 23.05
N ALA A 69 -21.23 -45.42 22.17
CA ALA A 69 -20.45 -45.15 20.97
C ALA A 69 -21.15 -44.17 20.01
N LEU A 70 -22.47 -44.31 19.85
CA LEU A 70 -23.29 -43.47 18.97
C LEU A 70 -23.44 -42.04 19.53
N LEU A 71 -23.52 -41.88 20.86
CA LEU A 71 -23.43 -40.58 21.52
C LEU A 71 -22.07 -39.92 21.31
N ALA A 72 -20.97 -40.64 21.55
CA ALA A 72 -19.62 -40.11 21.35
C ALA A 72 -19.31 -39.76 19.87
N GLU A 73 -19.92 -40.45 18.92
CA GLU A 73 -19.81 -40.11 17.49
C GLU A 73 -20.64 -38.86 17.14
N LYS A 74 -21.83 -38.71 17.72
CA LYS A 74 -22.64 -37.50 17.59
C LYS A 74 -21.94 -36.27 18.18
N GLU A 75 -21.37 -36.38 19.38
CA GLU A 75 -20.59 -35.28 20.01
C GLU A 75 -19.39 -34.86 19.15
N LYS A 76 -18.70 -35.83 18.52
CA LYS A 76 -17.63 -35.53 17.55
C LYS A 76 -18.17 -34.77 16.34
N GLN A 77 -19.28 -35.20 15.73
CA GLN A 77 -19.91 -34.50 14.61
C GLN A 77 -20.35 -33.07 15.00
N ASP A 78 -21.01 -32.91 16.15
CA ASP A 78 -21.44 -31.61 16.67
C ASP A 78 -20.24 -30.68 16.92
N SER A 79 -19.11 -31.21 17.39
CA SER A 79 -17.86 -30.44 17.58
C SER A 79 -17.26 -29.94 16.24
N ILE A 80 -17.26 -30.79 15.21
CA ILE A 80 -16.75 -30.44 13.86
C ILE A 80 -17.63 -29.36 13.23
N ILE A 81 -18.95 -29.50 13.33
CA ILE A 81 -19.92 -28.52 12.82
C ILE A 81 -19.76 -27.18 13.56
N ALA A 82 -19.49 -27.19 14.87
CA ALA A 82 -19.24 -25.97 15.64
C ALA A 82 -17.96 -25.24 15.20
N VAL A 83 -16.88 -25.97 14.88
CA VAL A 83 -15.64 -25.38 14.32
C VAL A 83 -15.88 -24.80 12.93
N GLN A 84 -16.48 -25.57 12.01
CA GLN A 84 -16.79 -25.10 10.65
C GLN A 84 -17.68 -23.83 10.63
N LYS A 85 -18.64 -23.73 11.56
CA LYS A 85 -19.47 -22.52 11.74
C LYS A 85 -18.65 -21.32 12.23
N ARG A 86 -17.69 -21.52 13.14
CA ARG A 86 -16.78 -20.43 13.58
C ARG A 86 -15.87 -19.97 12.45
N ASP A 87 -15.29 -20.90 11.69
CA ASP A 87 -14.38 -20.59 10.58
C ASP A 87 -15.09 -19.85 9.45
N SER A 88 -16.31 -20.27 9.08
CA SER A 88 -17.12 -19.59 8.07
C SER A 88 -17.57 -18.18 8.49
N VAL A 89 -17.93 -17.98 9.76
CA VAL A 89 -18.23 -16.64 10.32
C VAL A 89 -16.97 -15.77 10.36
N ALA A 90 -15.82 -16.31 10.75
CA ALA A 90 -14.55 -15.58 10.75
C ALA A 90 -14.11 -15.18 9.33
N LEU A 91 -14.28 -16.07 8.35
CA LEU A 91 -14.01 -15.78 6.93
C LEU A 91 -14.97 -14.72 6.37
N ALA A 92 -16.26 -14.81 6.69
CA ALA A 92 -17.24 -13.81 6.30
C ALA A 92 -16.92 -12.43 6.89
N LYS A 93 -16.51 -12.38 8.17
CA LYS A 93 -16.10 -11.13 8.83
C LYS A 93 -14.86 -10.51 8.18
N ARG A 94 -13.82 -11.31 7.91
CA ARG A 94 -12.61 -10.82 7.19
C ARG A 94 -12.94 -10.28 5.81
N ARG A 95 -13.78 -10.96 5.03
CA ARG A 95 -14.22 -10.46 3.71
C ARG A 95 -15.02 -9.16 3.82
N ALA A 96 -15.87 -9.02 4.82
CA ALA A 96 -16.59 -7.78 5.06
C ALA A 96 -15.63 -6.62 5.44
N GLU A 97 -14.65 -6.89 6.32
CA GLU A 97 -13.60 -5.94 6.70
C GLU A 97 -12.70 -5.56 5.49
N GLU A 98 -12.34 -6.53 4.65
CA GLU A 98 -11.60 -6.32 3.41
C GLU A 98 -12.41 -5.48 2.41
N GLU A 99 -13.68 -5.81 2.15
CA GLU A 99 -14.57 -5.02 1.29
C GLU A 99 -14.79 -3.60 1.83
N GLU A 100 -14.98 -3.43 3.13
CA GLU A 100 -15.12 -2.12 3.76
C GLU A 100 -13.84 -1.29 3.61
N SER A 101 -12.67 -1.90 3.83
CA SER A 101 -11.37 -1.24 3.61
C SER A 101 -11.15 -0.84 2.14
N GLN A 102 -11.56 -1.67 1.19
CA GLN A 102 -11.47 -1.37 -0.25
C GLN A 102 -12.44 -0.26 -0.65
N ARG A 103 -13.67 -0.26 -0.12
CA ARG A 103 -14.65 0.82 -0.34
C ARG A 103 -14.16 2.15 0.23
N ALA A 104 -13.60 2.14 1.44
CA ALA A 104 -13.02 3.32 2.08
C ALA A 104 -11.80 3.86 1.30
N ALA A 105 -10.93 2.98 0.80
CA ALA A 105 -9.80 3.36 -0.04
C ALA A 105 -10.26 3.99 -1.36
N ALA A 106 -11.21 3.36 -2.06
CA ALA A 106 -11.77 3.88 -3.31
C ALA A 106 -12.53 5.20 -3.12
N GLU A 107 -13.24 5.39 -2.00
CA GLU A 107 -13.88 6.67 -1.69
C GLU A 107 -12.84 7.77 -1.42
N LEU A 108 -11.74 7.45 -0.73
CA LEU A 108 -10.65 8.38 -0.45
C LEU A 108 -9.88 8.76 -1.71
N GLU A 109 -9.72 7.82 -2.67
CA GLU A 109 -9.20 8.09 -4.01
C GLU A 109 -10.13 9.01 -4.81
N ARG A 110 -11.43 8.69 -4.91
CA ARG A 110 -12.42 9.55 -5.60
C ARG A 110 -12.53 10.95 -4.98
N LYS A 111 -12.35 11.09 -3.67
CA LYS A 111 -12.27 12.40 -2.98
C LYS A 111 -11.00 13.16 -3.39
N LYS A 112 -9.85 12.50 -3.48
CA LYS A 112 -8.61 13.12 -3.98
C LYS A 112 -8.74 13.57 -5.43
N ASP A 113 -9.30 12.74 -6.31
CA ASP A 113 -9.51 13.08 -7.73
C ASP A 113 -10.45 14.28 -7.90
N SER A 114 -11.53 14.33 -7.12
CA SER A 114 -12.46 15.46 -7.10
C SER A 114 -11.78 16.75 -6.63
N VAL A 115 -11.01 16.69 -5.54
CA VAL A 115 -10.25 17.85 -5.03
C VAL A 115 -9.17 18.30 -6.02
N ALA A 116 -8.48 17.36 -6.68
CA ALA A 116 -7.50 17.67 -7.72
C ALA A 116 -8.15 18.34 -8.93
N ALA A 117 -9.30 17.84 -9.40
CA ALA A 117 -10.04 18.44 -10.50
C ALA A 117 -10.54 19.86 -10.19
N VAL A 118 -10.99 20.12 -8.96
CA VAL A 118 -11.38 21.47 -8.51
C VAL A 118 -10.15 22.38 -8.39
N ALA A 119 -9.04 21.90 -7.82
CA ALA A 119 -7.80 22.68 -7.72
C ALA A 119 -7.26 23.07 -9.11
N MET A 120 -7.26 22.14 -10.08
CA MET A 120 -6.84 22.43 -11.46
C MET A 120 -7.74 23.47 -12.13
N ARG A 121 -9.07 23.42 -11.93
CA ARG A 121 -9.99 24.45 -12.46
C ARG A 121 -9.71 25.82 -11.86
N ASN A 122 -9.54 25.91 -10.54
CA ASN A 122 -9.24 27.16 -9.86
C ASN A 122 -7.88 27.73 -10.32
N ASP A 123 -6.87 26.88 -10.55
CA ASP A 123 -5.57 27.28 -11.10
C ASP A 123 -5.66 27.78 -12.55
N GLU A 124 -6.51 27.19 -13.39
CA GLU A 124 -6.77 27.66 -14.75
C GLU A 124 -7.53 29.00 -14.75
N GLU A 125 -8.54 29.14 -13.90
CA GLU A 125 -9.34 30.35 -13.74
C GLU A 125 -8.46 31.52 -13.24
N ALA A 126 -7.65 31.29 -12.20
CA ALA A 126 -6.67 32.27 -11.72
C ALA A 126 -5.61 32.66 -12.77
N LYS A 127 -5.26 31.78 -13.72
CA LYS A 127 -4.37 32.09 -14.85
C LYS A 127 -5.07 32.93 -15.93
N LYS A 128 -6.38 32.72 -16.15
CA LYS A 128 -7.20 33.58 -17.02
C LYS A 128 -7.35 34.98 -16.40
N GLU A 129 -7.70 35.06 -15.12
CA GLU A 129 -8.05 36.31 -14.42
C GLU A 129 -6.86 37.17 -13.99
N GLN A 130 -5.61 36.71 -14.11
CA GLN A 130 -4.43 37.54 -13.80
C GLN A 130 -4.52 38.92 -14.49
N VAL A 131 -4.77 39.96 -13.69
CA VAL A 131 -4.74 41.36 -14.12
C VAL A 131 -3.28 41.75 -14.26
N VAL A 132 -2.84 41.92 -15.50
CA VAL A 132 -1.45 42.21 -15.85
C VAL A 132 -1.34 43.67 -16.25
N GLU A 133 -0.97 44.51 -15.30
CA GLU A 133 -0.63 45.90 -15.58
C GLU A 133 0.82 45.98 -16.11
N PRO A 134 1.05 46.55 -17.31
CA PRO A 134 2.39 46.80 -17.83
C PRO A 134 3.13 47.85 -17.00
N GLN A 135 4.43 47.64 -16.77
CA GLN A 135 5.29 48.64 -16.13
C GLN A 135 5.61 49.79 -17.10
N GLN A 136 5.87 51.00 -16.60
CA GLN A 136 6.26 52.11 -17.48
C GLN A 136 7.52 51.75 -18.30
N GLY A 137 7.43 51.90 -19.63
CA GLY A 137 8.51 51.56 -20.56
C GLY A 137 8.63 50.06 -20.90
N GLU A 138 7.82 49.19 -20.31
CA GLU A 138 7.79 47.76 -20.66
C GLU A 138 7.11 47.55 -22.03
N ARG A 139 7.84 46.96 -22.99
CA ARG A 139 7.19 46.40 -24.18
C ARG A 139 6.42 45.14 -23.75
N PHE A 140 5.10 45.23 -23.82
CA PHE A 140 4.17 44.15 -23.56
C PHE A 140 3.16 44.05 -24.71
N GLU A 141 2.85 42.84 -25.16
CA GLU A 141 1.71 42.59 -26.06
C GLU A 141 0.95 41.36 -25.56
N GLU A 142 -0.36 41.32 -25.80
CA GLU A 142 -1.25 40.24 -25.40
C GLU A 142 -2.10 39.79 -26.60
N ALA A 143 -2.40 38.49 -26.69
CA ALA A 143 -3.41 37.96 -27.60
C ALA A 143 -4.04 36.67 -27.06
N VAL A 144 -5.29 36.42 -27.47
CA VAL A 144 -5.84 35.06 -27.51
C VAL A 144 -5.32 34.39 -28.77
N LEU A 145 -4.77 33.18 -28.64
CA LEU A 145 -4.32 32.35 -29.75
C LEU A 145 -5.00 30.98 -29.64
N THR A 146 -5.67 30.57 -30.71
CA THR A 146 -6.44 29.32 -30.81
C THR A 146 -5.65 28.17 -31.46
N GLU A 147 -4.45 28.46 -31.96
CA GLU A 147 -3.45 27.47 -32.38
C GLU A 147 -2.91 26.73 -31.12
N ASP A 148 -2.19 25.60 -31.26
CA ASP A 148 -1.71 24.71 -30.16
C ASP A 148 -0.65 25.33 -29.19
N ILE A 149 -0.74 26.63 -28.96
CA ILE A 149 0.14 27.48 -28.18
C ILE A 149 -0.41 27.60 -26.77
N ARG A 150 0.18 26.86 -25.84
CA ARG A 150 -0.28 26.83 -24.44
C ARG A 150 -0.32 28.24 -23.80
N PRO A 151 -1.42 28.68 -23.18
CA PRO A 151 -1.55 30.00 -22.54
C PRO A 151 -0.44 30.27 -21.51
N GLY A 152 0.08 31.49 -21.41
CA GLY A 152 1.16 31.87 -20.50
C GLY A 152 1.98 33.07 -20.99
N PHE A 153 3.14 33.30 -20.36
CA PHE A 153 4.01 34.44 -20.64
C PHE A 153 5.26 34.02 -21.40
N TYR A 154 5.42 34.51 -22.62
CA TYR A 154 6.47 34.15 -23.55
C TYR A 154 7.56 35.22 -23.57
N LEU A 155 8.80 34.79 -23.38
CA LEU A 155 9.98 35.65 -23.36
C LEU A 155 10.48 35.86 -24.80
N ILE A 156 9.90 36.85 -25.49
CA ILE A 156 10.15 37.14 -26.92
C ILE A 156 11.49 37.87 -27.07
N VAL A 157 12.25 37.43 -28.06
CA VAL A 157 13.55 38.02 -28.44
C VAL A 157 13.51 38.70 -29.80
N ASN A 158 12.70 38.22 -30.75
CA ASN A 158 12.46 38.92 -32.03
C ASN A 158 11.19 38.40 -32.74
N VAL A 159 10.72 39.10 -33.76
CA VAL A 159 9.54 38.76 -34.56
C VAL A 159 9.82 39.00 -36.05
N PHE A 160 9.49 38.04 -36.92
CA PHE A 160 9.83 38.08 -38.35
C PHE A 160 8.65 37.77 -39.26
N GLY A 161 8.44 38.59 -40.30
CA GLY A 161 7.55 38.27 -41.42
C GLY A 161 8.21 37.47 -42.54
N THR A 162 9.54 37.37 -42.56
CA THR A 162 10.30 36.70 -43.63
C THR A 162 11.00 35.45 -43.12
N GLN A 163 10.70 34.29 -43.73
CA GLN A 163 11.25 32.99 -43.33
C GLN A 163 12.78 32.96 -43.32
N ARG A 164 13.44 33.62 -44.28
CA ARG A 164 14.92 33.69 -44.38
C ARG A 164 15.56 34.31 -43.13
N TYR A 165 15.02 35.42 -42.63
CA TYR A 165 15.55 36.10 -41.45
C TYR A 165 15.25 35.32 -40.17
N TYR A 166 14.04 34.76 -40.06
CA TYR A 166 13.68 33.85 -38.99
C TYR A 166 14.65 32.65 -38.90
N ASN A 167 14.88 31.93 -40.00
CA ASN A 167 15.78 30.76 -40.02
C ASN A 167 17.21 31.15 -39.56
N SER A 168 17.77 32.22 -40.13
CA SER A 168 19.11 32.72 -39.79
C SER A 168 19.23 33.12 -38.31
N PHE A 169 18.20 33.75 -37.76
CA PHE A 169 18.18 34.12 -36.34
C PHE A 169 18.07 32.89 -35.43
N MET A 170 17.20 31.91 -35.75
CA MET A 170 17.10 30.65 -35.02
C MET A 170 18.43 29.88 -34.99
N GLU A 171 19.15 29.83 -36.12
CA GLU A 171 20.51 29.28 -36.16
C GLU A 171 21.50 30.07 -35.31
N THR A 172 21.44 31.40 -35.35
CA THR A 172 22.35 32.27 -34.57
C THR A 172 22.18 32.02 -33.07
N LEU A 173 20.95 31.88 -32.58
CA LEU A 173 20.67 31.55 -31.18
C LEU A 173 21.17 30.13 -30.81
N ARG A 174 20.97 29.14 -31.69
CA ARG A 174 21.50 27.77 -31.49
C ARG A 174 23.03 27.75 -31.45
N LYS A 175 23.70 28.50 -32.33
CA LYS A 175 25.17 28.69 -32.34
C LYS A 175 25.68 29.38 -31.05
N ARG A 176 24.85 30.21 -30.40
CA ARG A 176 25.10 30.79 -29.06
C ARG A 176 24.77 29.84 -27.89
N GLY A 177 24.44 28.57 -28.14
CA GLY A 177 24.09 27.59 -27.10
C GLY A 177 22.71 27.81 -26.46
N LEU A 178 21.81 28.52 -27.15
CA LEU A 178 20.42 28.70 -26.73
C LEU A 178 19.50 27.73 -27.47
N GLU A 179 18.38 27.37 -26.86
CA GLU A 179 17.31 26.56 -27.46
C GLU A 179 16.11 27.45 -27.84
N PRO A 180 16.19 28.24 -28.92
CA PRO A 180 15.08 29.08 -29.32
C PRO A 180 13.90 28.24 -29.78
N LYS A 181 12.72 28.71 -29.42
CA LYS A 181 11.43 28.19 -29.89
C LYS A 181 10.67 29.30 -30.58
N SER A 182 9.60 28.94 -31.27
CA SER A 182 8.78 29.90 -31.98
C SER A 182 7.33 29.48 -32.02
N PHE A 183 6.48 30.44 -32.31
CA PHE A 183 5.11 30.20 -32.76
C PHE A 183 4.80 31.16 -33.92
N TYR A 184 3.96 30.72 -34.84
CA TYR A 184 3.40 31.59 -35.86
C TYR A 184 2.14 32.27 -35.30
N ARG A 185 1.82 33.47 -35.77
CA ARG A 185 0.55 34.13 -35.48
C ARG A 185 -0.15 34.43 -36.79
N THR A 186 -1.07 33.55 -37.19
CA THR A 186 -1.87 33.66 -38.41
C THR A 186 -2.45 35.06 -38.64
N GLN A 187 -3.06 35.66 -37.61
CA GLN A 187 -3.65 37.01 -37.62
C GLN A 187 -2.72 38.11 -38.13
N ARG A 188 -1.42 38.06 -37.79
CA ARG A 188 -0.41 39.07 -38.19
C ARG A 188 0.55 38.56 -39.27
N LYS A 189 0.52 37.27 -39.59
CA LYS A 189 1.45 36.58 -40.51
C LYS A 189 2.92 36.73 -40.11
N LEU A 190 3.20 36.63 -38.80
CA LEU A 190 4.54 36.80 -38.22
C LEU A 190 4.96 35.57 -37.40
N ASN A 191 6.24 35.21 -37.47
CA ASN A 191 6.90 34.24 -36.61
C ASN A 191 7.47 34.95 -35.38
N TYR A 192 6.99 34.60 -34.19
CA TYR A 192 7.48 35.11 -32.91
C TYR A 192 8.54 34.15 -32.37
N VAL A 193 9.76 34.62 -32.10
CA VAL A 193 10.86 33.82 -31.55
C VAL A 193 11.01 34.10 -30.06
N TYR A 194 11.03 33.04 -29.25
CA TYR A 194 11.09 33.10 -27.80
C TYR A 194 12.10 32.12 -27.22
N LEU A 195 12.66 32.45 -26.05
CA LEU A 195 13.62 31.58 -25.36
C LEU A 195 12.94 30.65 -24.35
N ARG A 196 11.90 31.12 -23.65
CA ARG A 196 11.15 30.33 -22.66
C ARG A 196 9.72 30.86 -22.47
N ARG A 197 8.82 29.98 -22.03
CA ARG A 197 7.48 30.30 -21.53
C ARG A 197 7.45 30.11 -20.01
N TYR A 198 6.74 30.99 -19.33
CA TYR A 198 6.51 31.02 -17.89
C TYR A 198 5.01 31.03 -17.60
N ASP A 199 4.64 30.66 -16.37
CA ASP A 199 3.23 30.58 -15.96
C ASP A 199 2.74 31.87 -15.30
N THR A 200 3.66 32.70 -14.80
CA THR A 200 3.35 33.99 -14.18
C THR A 200 4.13 35.15 -14.83
N MET A 201 3.54 36.35 -14.78
CA MET A 201 4.23 37.57 -15.23
C MET A 201 5.49 37.86 -14.40
N GLY A 202 5.48 37.56 -13.10
CA GLY A 202 6.63 37.78 -12.21
C GLY A 202 7.87 37.00 -12.61
N GLU A 203 7.71 35.72 -12.98
CA GLU A 203 8.81 34.90 -13.51
C GLU A 203 9.33 35.43 -14.86
N ALA A 204 8.42 35.82 -15.76
CA ALA A 204 8.78 36.35 -17.07
C ALA A 204 9.55 37.67 -16.96
N ARG A 205 9.15 38.58 -16.06
CA ARG A 205 9.89 39.81 -15.74
C ARG A 205 11.25 39.49 -15.15
N LYS A 206 11.33 38.62 -14.13
CA LYS A 206 12.61 38.19 -13.55
C LYS A 206 13.58 37.62 -14.60
N ALA A 207 13.07 36.85 -15.57
CA ALA A 207 13.86 36.30 -16.67
C ALA A 207 14.27 37.34 -17.73
N ARG A 208 13.42 38.33 -18.01
CA ARG A 208 13.77 39.48 -18.87
C ARG A 208 14.85 40.33 -18.21
N ASP A 209 14.65 40.70 -16.96
CA ASP A 209 15.50 41.62 -16.20
C ASP A 209 16.88 41.01 -15.93
N SER A 210 16.93 39.69 -15.69
CA SER A 210 18.20 38.94 -15.61
C SER A 210 18.87 38.68 -16.97
N ARG A 211 18.34 39.21 -18.09
CA ARG A 211 18.83 38.97 -19.46
C ARG A 211 18.94 37.48 -19.80
N PHE A 212 17.90 36.74 -19.43
CA PHE A 212 17.83 35.28 -19.48
C PHE A 212 19.02 34.62 -18.76
N ASN A 213 19.25 35.03 -17.51
CA ASN A 213 20.40 34.65 -16.68
C ASN A 213 21.75 34.99 -17.34
N GLY A 214 21.86 36.18 -17.94
CA GLY A 214 23.02 36.65 -18.67
C GLY A 214 23.27 35.98 -20.03
N LYS A 215 22.46 34.97 -20.41
CA LYS A 215 22.67 34.19 -21.65
C LYS A 215 22.20 34.91 -22.92
N TYR A 216 21.48 36.03 -22.81
CA TYR A 216 21.00 36.78 -23.96
C TYR A 216 21.21 38.29 -23.80
N SER A 217 22.08 38.87 -24.62
CA SER A 217 22.50 40.28 -24.53
C SER A 217 21.50 41.28 -25.08
N ASP A 218 20.67 40.89 -26.04
CA ASP A 218 19.90 41.81 -26.87
C ASP A 218 18.53 42.11 -26.22
N ALA A 219 17.69 42.95 -26.84
CA ALA A 219 16.40 43.33 -26.25
C ALA A 219 15.46 42.11 -26.06
N ILE A 220 14.83 42.03 -24.90
CA ILE A 220 13.86 40.99 -24.52
C ILE A 220 12.56 41.67 -24.09
N TRP A 221 11.42 41.11 -24.48
CA TRP A 221 10.10 41.61 -24.09
C TRP A 221 9.10 40.47 -23.88
N ILE A 222 7.95 40.76 -23.27
CA ILE A 222 7.01 39.73 -22.80
C ILE A 222 5.74 39.75 -23.64
N PHE A 223 5.36 38.59 -24.18
CA PHE A 223 4.08 38.38 -24.87
C PHE A 223 3.20 37.45 -24.04
N ARG A 224 1.98 37.87 -23.69
CA ARG A 224 1.02 36.99 -23.01
C ARG A 224 0.08 36.33 -24.01
N VAL A 225 0.01 35.01 -23.96
CA VAL A 225 -1.03 34.21 -24.63
C VAL A 225 -2.12 33.93 -23.60
N ARG A 226 -3.36 34.32 -23.88
CA ARG A 226 -4.55 33.97 -23.08
C ARG A 226 -5.29 32.77 -23.69
N VAL A 227 -5.99 32.03 -22.83
CA VAL A 227 -7.08 31.14 -23.26
C VAL A 227 -8.22 32.03 -23.78
N GLU A 228 -8.99 31.52 -24.73
CA GLU A 228 -10.32 32.05 -25.08
C GLU A 228 -11.33 31.89 -23.92
#